data_AF-A0A0P0RI18-F1
#
_entry.id   AF-A0A0P0RI18-F1
#
_cell.length_a   1.000
_cell.length_b   1.000
_cell.length_c   1.000
_cell.angle_alpha   90.00
_cell.angle_beta   90.00
_cell.angle_gamma   90.00
#
_symmetry.space_group_name_H-M   'P 1'
#
loop_
_entity.id
_entity.type
_entity.pdbx_description
1 polymer ?
#
loop_
_entity_poly.entity_id
_entity_poly.type
_entity_poly.pdbx_seq_one_letter_code
_entity_poly.pdbx_strand_id
1 'polypeptide(L)'
;MRRKHATEAVDIDSGPERGLRMYLHGFGQHGVDIGRLTLAEVGRSGAGVAVHRSAITTDMIMLPSSMPAKGTRLFGDALVAHAIAHLRYSTPGRSVGTRVPMMVAMMSLIEDMRVERLMMREYPGLHGLWGAFYRTDGDPSEKGLTFPAFAERLSLALHDPGYRDPHHWVEKGRSLIDAIGDDLLEVRRFDEVASILASDLGQMRVRFDPQSYEVKPAYRDDNTFLWRFDEADPVQAIVQAKGEQAQGVAESQSDMGNGESEGEASNSPEAVILMYPEWNYKTEVMREDWVGVVEGRPVKTAATSPEDAPRRKSHAPVRVRYRQTFSTHRIRRQAEGDELDLDALVNHVVTQRSGGAPDGNVFSRLGRRPRPASVLLLLDLSASTSRTIEGTEMTLLDCERAAAEETIEAFDGEASRIALHGFASNGRAEVRYLRLKDFGVVFDEEHRLRVRELQPAWSTRIGAALRHAGSLLGREANPSKTIILVTDGQPSDIDVFDERYLAEDARNAVDMLAAKGIRSQCICVEPSAHDVICGIFGRRNCLSIERSTRLSDVLPDVLAKAVA
;
A
#
# COMPACT_ATOMS: atom_id res chain seq x y z
N MET A 1 37.44 -34.00 -13.76
CA MET A 1 36.30 -34.89 -13.48
C MET A 1 35.41 -34.22 -12.44
N ARG A 2 34.24 -33.74 -12.87
CA ARG A 2 33.27 -32.98 -12.07
C ARG A 2 32.65 -33.87 -10.98
N ARG A 3 32.72 -33.44 -9.72
CA ARG A 3 31.80 -33.88 -8.67
C ARG A 3 30.57 -32.97 -8.71
N LYS A 4 29.39 -33.58 -8.89
CA LYS A 4 28.08 -32.93 -8.83
C LYS A 4 27.83 -32.45 -7.41
N HIS A 5 27.71 -31.14 -7.22
CA HIS A 5 26.95 -30.59 -6.11
C HIS A 5 25.48 -30.58 -6.55
N ALA A 6 24.68 -31.45 -5.95
CA ALA A 6 23.23 -31.34 -5.99
C ALA A 6 22.86 -30.19 -5.05
N THR A 7 22.46 -29.07 -5.62
CA THR A 7 21.76 -28.01 -4.90
C THR A 7 20.36 -28.54 -4.64
N GLU A 8 20.02 -28.78 -3.38
CA GLU A 8 18.63 -28.98 -2.96
C GLU A 8 17.84 -27.74 -3.35
N ALA A 9 16.99 -27.88 -4.37
CA ALA A 9 15.93 -26.93 -4.63
C ALA A 9 14.95 -27.05 -3.46
N VAL A 10 14.88 -25.99 -2.64
CA VAL A 10 13.79 -25.82 -1.69
C VAL A 10 12.51 -25.69 -2.51
N ASP A 11 11.64 -26.67 -2.39
CA ASP A 11 10.35 -26.76 -3.07
C ASP A 11 9.40 -25.71 -2.45
N ILE A 12 9.22 -24.57 -3.14
CA ILE A 12 8.43 -23.41 -2.66
C ILE A 12 6.90 -23.68 -2.70
N ASP A 13 6.46 -24.85 -3.18
CA ASP A 13 5.03 -25.15 -3.44
C ASP A 13 4.34 -26.09 -2.43
N SER A 14 4.77 -26.08 -1.15
CA SER A 14 4.26 -27.01 -0.11
C SER A 14 3.55 -26.33 1.09
N GLY A 15 2.70 -25.35 0.81
CA GLY A 15 1.89 -24.64 1.83
C GLY A 15 0.38 -24.96 1.83
N PRO A 16 -0.36 -24.56 2.90
CA PRO A 16 -1.83 -24.66 2.97
C PRO A 16 -2.56 -23.92 1.84
N GLU A 17 -1.90 -22.95 1.19
CA GLU A 17 -2.41 -22.14 0.07
C GLU A 17 -2.67 -22.96 -1.19
N ARG A 18 -1.81 -23.94 -1.52
CA ARG A 18 -2.03 -24.83 -2.67
C ARG A 18 -3.34 -25.59 -2.54
N GLY A 19 -3.63 -26.10 -1.35
CA GLY A 19 -4.88 -26.80 -1.09
C GLY A 19 -6.09 -25.88 -1.13
N LEU A 20 -5.94 -24.59 -0.84
CA LEU A 20 -7.04 -23.61 -0.94
C LEU A 20 -7.26 -23.19 -2.40
N ARG A 21 -6.21 -23.06 -3.21
CA ARG A 21 -6.31 -22.84 -4.66
C ARG A 21 -7.03 -24.00 -5.35
N MET A 22 -6.71 -25.24 -4.97
CA MET A 22 -7.44 -26.42 -5.46
C MET A 22 -8.91 -26.41 -5.03
N TYR A 23 -9.21 -25.98 -3.79
CA TYR A 23 -10.58 -25.86 -3.31
C TYR A 23 -11.36 -24.81 -4.09
N LEU A 24 -10.75 -23.64 -4.34
CA LEU A 24 -11.31 -22.57 -5.18
C LEU A 24 -11.63 -23.05 -6.61
N HIS A 25 -10.70 -23.77 -7.24
CA HIS A 25 -10.95 -24.40 -8.54
C HIS A 25 -12.03 -25.48 -8.49
N GLY A 26 -12.20 -26.18 -7.37
CA GLY A 26 -13.26 -27.16 -7.18
C GLY A 26 -14.67 -26.57 -7.22
N PHE A 27 -14.82 -25.28 -6.91
CA PHE A 27 -16.07 -24.54 -7.14
C PHE A 27 -16.24 -24.12 -8.61
N GLY A 28 -15.22 -24.23 -9.46
CA GLY A 28 -15.22 -23.67 -10.82
C GLY A 28 -14.96 -22.16 -10.86
N GLN A 29 -14.42 -21.59 -9.79
CA GLN A 29 -13.95 -20.21 -9.78
C GLN A 29 -12.58 -20.16 -10.47
N HIS A 30 -12.48 -19.46 -11.59
CA HIS A 30 -11.24 -19.27 -12.36
C HIS A 30 -10.89 -17.78 -12.40
N GLY A 31 -9.59 -17.46 -12.55
CA GLY A 31 -9.13 -16.07 -12.64
C GLY A 31 -9.05 -15.33 -11.30
N VAL A 32 -9.18 -16.05 -10.18
CA VAL A 32 -9.03 -15.50 -8.82
C VAL A 32 -7.88 -16.21 -8.13
N ASP A 33 -6.88 -15.48 -7.66
CA ASP A 33 -5.74 -16.03 -6.91
C ASP A 33 -5.93 -15.91 -5.39
N ILE A 34 -5.15 -16.68 -4.63
CA ILE A 34 -5.12 -16.64 -3.18
C ILE A 34 -3.75 -16.14 -2.74
N GLY A 35 -3.73 -14.96 -2.10
CA GLY A 35 -2.54 -14.34 -1.56
C GLY A 35 -2.50 -14.37 -0.03
N ARG A 36 -1.29 -14.27 0.56
CA ARG A 36 -1.09 -14.17 2.01
C ARG A 36 -0.39 -12.86 2.36
N LEU A 37 -0.78 -12.23 3.46
CA LEU A 37 -0.14 -11.02 3.98
C LEU A 37 1.21 -11.37 4.62
N THR A 38 2.32 -10.92 4.03
CA THR A 38 3.65 -11.01 4.64
C THR A 38 3.95 -9.75 5.46
N LEU A 39 4.15 -9.91 6.78
CA LEU A 39 4.75 -8.85 7.61
C LEU A 39 6.19 -8.59 7.14
N ALA A 40 6.54 -7.34 6.89
CA ALA A 40 7.95 -6.95 6.80
C ALA A 40 8.60 -7.15 8.18
N GLU A 41 9.81 -7.71 8.25
CA GLU A 41 10.56 -7.89 9.51
C GLU A 41 10.86 -6.53 10.18
N VAL A 42 9.91 -6.00 10.93
CA VAL A 42 10.14 -4.93 11.90
C VAL A 42 10.55 -5.60 13.20
N GLY A 43 11.72 -5.20 13.71
CA GLY A 43 12.37 -5.80 14.87
C GLY A 43 11.40 -6.02 16.03
N ARG A 44 11.40 -7.26 16.54
CA ARG A 44 10.57 -7.72 17.65
C ARG A 44 10.60 -6.76 18.84
N SER A 45 9.52 -6.02 19.04
CA SER A 45 9.07 -5.58 20.36
C SER A 45 7.68 -6.17 20.59
N GLY A 46 7.56 -7.02 21.62
CA GLY A 46 6.36 -7.78 21.89
C GLY A 46 5.14 -6.90 22.17
N ALA A 47 4.22 -6.88 21.21
CA ALA A 47 2.80 -6.64 21.38
C ALA A 47 2.07 -7.59 20.42
N GLY A 48 0.96 -8.19 20.84
CA GLY A 48 0.31 -9.29 20.14
C GLY A 48 0.00 -8.98 18.67
N VAL A 49 0.34 -9.92 17.78
CA VAL A 49 0.06 -9.86 16.34
C VAL A 49 -1.45 -9.69 16.14
N ALA A 50 -1.87 -8.54 15.59
CA ALA A 50 -3.26 -8.29 15.26
C ALA A 50 -3.70 -9.25 14.14
N VAL A 51 -4.77 -10.02 14.38
CA VAL A 51 -5.33 -10.95 13.40
C VAL A 51 -6.11 -10.13 12.38
N HIS A 52 -5.50 -9.79 11.24
CA HIS A 52 -6.20 -9.17 10.12
C HIS A 52 -7.26 -10.11 9.56
N ARG A 53 -8.43 -9.61 9.15
CA ARG A 53 -9.44 -10.41 8.42
C ARG A 53 -9.08 -10.59 6.95
N SER A 54 -9.74 -11.55 6.29
CA SER A 54 -9.66 -11.65 4.84
C SER A 54 -10.32 -10.46 4.18
N ALA A 55 -9.85 -10.17 2.97
CA ALA A 55 -10.42 -9.16 2.09
C ALA A 55 -10.54 -9.75 0.69
N ILE A 56 -11.49 -9.23 -0.10
CA ILE A 56 -11.84 -9.78 -1.41
C ILE A 56 -11.71 -8.67 -2.44
N THR A 57 -10.96 -8.92 -3.51
CA THR A 57 -10.97 -8.13 -4.73
C THR A 57 -11.58 -8.95 -5.86
N THR A 58 -11.78 -8.32 -7.02
CA THR A 58 -12.31 -8.98 -8.23
C THR A 58 -11.48 -10.18 -8.69
N ASP A 59 -10.18 -10.18 -8.42
CA ASP A 59 -9.19 -11.14 -8.90
C ASP A 59 -8.35 -11.81 -7.80
N MET A 60 -8.56 -11.46 -6.52
CA MET A 60 -7.78 -12.01 -5.42
C MET A 60 -8.58 -12.17 -4.12
N ILE A 61 -8.34 -13.28 -3.42
CA ILE A 61 -8.76 -13.49 -2.03
C ILE A 61 -7.53 -13.33 -1.14
N MET A 62 -7.52 -12.29 -0.31
CA MET A 62 -6.46 -12.04 0.64
C MET A 62 -6.70 -12.80 1.94
N LEU A 63 -5.81 -13.75 2.27
CA LEU A 63 -5.85 -14.49 3.53
C LEU A 63 -5.33 -13.65 4.71
N PRO A 64 -5.83 -13.91 5.94
CA PRO A 64 -5.33 -13.26 7.14
C PRO A 64 -3.84 -13.61 7.41
N SER A 65 -3.11 -12.69 8.05
CA SER A 65 -1.66 -12.82 8.33
C SER A 65 -1.35 -14.02 9.22
N SER A 66 -2.29 -14.40 10.09
CA SER A 66 -2.23 -15.63 10.88
C SER A 66 -3.56 -16.38 10.77
N MET A 67 -3.46 -17.69 10.56
CA MET A 67 -4.61 -18.59 10.61
C MET A 67 -4.65 -19.27 11.99
N PRO A 68 -5.83 -19.60 12.53
CA PRO A 68 -5.92 -20.32 13.79
C PRO A 68 -5.16 -21.66 13.71
N ALA A 69 -4.36 -21.95 14.73
CA ALA A 69 -3.50 -23.15 14.78
C ALA A 69 -4.30 -24.47 14.82
N LYS A 70 -5.53 -24.44 15.34
CA LYS A 70 -6.44 -25.59 15.36
C LYS A 70 -7.50 -25.40 14.27
N GLY A 71 -7.69 -26.40 13.43
CA GLY A 71 -8.70 -26.36 12.37
C GLY A 71 -8.35 -25.43 11.22
N THR A 72 -7.07 -25.11 11.01
CA THR A 72 -6.55 -24.22 9.94
C THR A 72 -7.15 -24.52 8.57
N ARG A 73 -7.28 -25.80 8.23
CA ARG A 73 -7.89 -26.24 6.97
C ARG A 73 -9.37 -25.89 6.88
N LEU A 74 -10.16 -26.26 7.89
CA LEU A 74 -11.60 -25.93 7.95
C LEU A 74 -11.84 -24.42 7.94
N PHE A 75 -11.00 -23.65 8.62
CA PHE A 75 -11.09 -22.19 8.63
C PHE A 75 -10.80 -21.60 7.25
N GLY A 76 -9.75 -22.07 6.57
CA GLY A 76 -9.44 -21.65 5.20
C GLY A 76 -10.54 -22.05 4.21
N ASP A 77 -11.07 -23.27 4.30
CA ASP A 77 -12.15 -23.73 3.44
C ASP A 77 -13.44 -22.91 3.66
N ALA A 78 -13.78 -22.59 4.92
CA ALA A 78 -14.93 -21.74 5.26
C ALA A 78 -14.80 -20.32 4.71
N LEU A 79 -13.60 -19.73 4.84
CA LEU A 79 -13.27 -18.40 4.37
C LEU A 79 -13.32 -18.32 2.85
N VAL A 80 -12.67 -19.25 2.15
CA VAL A 80 -12.68 -19.28 0.67
C VAL A 80 -14.09 -19.52 0.13
N ALA A 81 -14.88 -20.40 0.75
CA ALA A 81 -16.26 -20.62 0.34
C ALA A 81 -17.12 -19.35 0.52
N HIS A 82 -16.92 -18.61 1.60
CA HIS A 82 -17.61 -17.34 1.84
C HIS A 82 -17.18 -16.27 0.83
N ALA A 83 -15.89 -16.17 0.54
CA ALA A 83 -15.39 -15.22 -0.46
C ALA A 83 -15.93 -15.51 -1.87
N ILE A 84 -16.02 -16.79 -2.25
CA ILE A 84 -16.66 -17.22 -3.51
C ILE A 84 -18.16 -16.84 -3.53
N ALA A 85 -18.85 -16.90 -2.39
CA ALA A 85 -20.24 -16.48 -2.28
C ALA A 85 -20.42 -15.01 -2.69
N HIS A 86 -19.57 -14.13 -2.19
CA HIS A 86 -19.56 -12.72 -2.55
C HIS A 86 -19.23 -12.51 -4.04
N LEU A 87 -18.17 -13.16 -4.54
CA LEU A 87 -17.77 -13.06 -5.95
C LEU A 87 -18.87 -13.50 -6.93
N ARG A 88 -19.75 -14.43 -6.53
CA ARG A 88 -20.85 -14.94 -7.37
C ARG A 88 -22.13 -14.13 -7.29
N TYR A 89 -22.49 -13.67 -6.08
CA TYR A 89 -23.86 -13.22 -5.81
C TYR A 89 -23.96 -11.80 -5.30
N SER A 90 -22.88 -11.19 -4.85
CA SER A 90 -22.89 -9.79 -4.40
C SER A 90 -22.69 -8.83 -5.56
N THR A 91 -23.24 -7.63 -5.41
CA THR A 91 -22.90 -6.49 -6.28
C THR A 91 -21.71 -5.76 -5.67
N PRO A 92 -20.54 -5.72 -6.34
CA PRO A 92 -19.37 -5.04 -5.80
C PRO A 92 -19.54 -3.51 -5.82
N GLY A 93 -18.85 -2.82 -4.91
CA GLY A 93 -18.68 -1.36 -4.97
C GLY A 93 -19.97 -0.54 -4.90
N ARG A 94 -20.98 -0.98 -4.14
CA ARG A 94 -22.23 -0.22 -3.93
C ARG A 94 -21.92 1.11 -3.25
N SER A 95 -22.45 2.22 -3.77
CA SER A 95 -22.28 3.53 -3.11
C SER A 95 -22.89 3.51 -1.70
N VAL A 96 -22.09 3.93 -0.72
CA VAL A 96 -22.53 4.11 0.68
C VAL A 96 -23.54 5.25 0.79
N GLY A 97 -23.39 6.30 -0.03
CA GLY A 97 -24.24 7.50 0.00
C GLY A 97 -24.25 8.15 1.39
N THR A 98 -25.43 8.57 1.85
CA THR A 98 -25.63 9.25 3.15
C THR A 98 -26.01 8.31 4.30
N ARG A 99 -25.91 6.98 4.09
CA ARG A 99 -26.39 5.99 5.06
C ARG A 99 -25.56 6.02 6.32
N VAL A 100 -26.18 6.26 7.48
CA VAL A 100 -25.44 6.24 8.75
C VAL A 100 -24.67 4.94 8.95
N PRO A 101 -23.56 4.99 9.68
CA PRO A 101 -22.67 3.85 9.80
C PRO A 101 -23.43 2.53 10.11
N MET A 102 -24.18 2.47 11.22
CA MET A 102 -24.82 1.22 11.68
C MET A 102 -25.68 0.56 10.59
N MET A 103 -26.22 1.35 9.66
CA MET A 103 -26.95 0.86 8.49
C MET A 103 -26.05 0.07 7.55
N VAL A 104 -24.86 0.58 7.22
CA VAL A 104 -23.87 -0.11 6.38
C VAL A 104 -23.50 -1.45 6.98
N ALA A 105 -23.21 -1.47 8.29
CA ALA A 105 -22.90 -2.68 9.04
C ALA A 105 -24.01 -3.73 8.98
N MET A 106 -25.27 -3.29 9.13
CA MET A 106 -26.45 -4.15 9.06
C MET A 106 -26.66 -4.67 7.64
N MET A 107 -26.53 -3.82 6.62
CA MET A 107 -26.66 -4.22 5.22
C MET A 107 -25.59 -5.25 4.84
N SER A 108 -24.34 -5.07 5.27
CA SER A 108 -23.30 -6.07 5.06
C SER A 108 -23.61 -7.38 5.77
N LEU A 109 -24.04 -7.34 7.04
CA LEU A 109 -24.44 -8.55 7.78
C LEU A 109 -25.52 -9.34 7.04
N ILE A 110 -26.57 -8.66 6.57
CA ILE A 110 -27.67 -9.30 5.86
C ILE A 110 -27.20 -9.84 4.49
N GLU A 111 -26.29 -9.15 3.81
CA GLU A 111 -25.70 -9.60 2.56
C GLU A 111 -24.87 -10.88 2.73
N ASP A 112 -23.98 -10.93 3.73
CA ASP A 112 -23.18 -12.13 4.05
C ASP A 112 -24.09 -13.35 4.20
N MET A 113 -25.22 -13.17 4.89
CA MET A 113 -26.16 -14.23 5.18
C MET A 113 -26.95 -14.66 3.94
N ARG A 114 -27.29 -13.71 3.07
CA ARG A 114 -27.96 -13.98 1.80
C ARG A 114 -27.07 -14.82 0.88
N VAL A 115 -25.81 -14.42 0.70
CA VAL A 115 -24.87 -15.15 -0.16
C VAL A 115 -24.50 -16.52 0.42
N GLU A 116 -24.39 -16.64 1.75
CA GLU A 116 -24.22 -17.93 2.42
C GLU A 116 -25.44 -18.85 2.18
N ARG A 117 -26.67 -18.35 2.30
CA ARG A 117 -27.89 -19.14 2.00
C ARG A 117 -27.95 -19.61 0.54
N LEU A 118 -27.56 -18.74 -0.40
CA LEU A 118 -27.46 -19.10 -1.82
C LEU A 118 -26.43 -20.22 -2.04
N MET A 119 -25.25 -20.10 -1.45
CA MET A 119 -24.20 -21.11 -1.52
C MET A 119 -24.62 -22.43 -0.87
N MET A 120 -25.32 -22.42 0.26
CA MET A 120 -25.83 -23.65 0.90
C MET A 120 -26.92 -24.34 0.08
N ARG A 121 -27.67 -23.60 -0.74
CA ARG A 121 -28.65 -24.19 -1.66
C ARG A 121 -27.97 -25.01 -2.76
N GLU A 122 -26.84 -24.52 -3.28
CA GLU A 122 -26.05 -25.22 -4.30
C GLU A 122 -25.14 -26.30 -3.69
N TYR A 123 -24.57 -26.04 -2.51
CA TYR A 123 -23.63 -26.90 -1.80
C TYR A 123 -24.06 -27.12 -0.34
N PRO A 124 -24.98 -28.07 -0.06
CA PRO A 124 -25.54 -28.27 1.28
C PRO A 124 -24.49 -28.59 2.37
N GLY A 125 -23.34 -29.15 1.99
CA GLY A 125 -22.23 -29.43 2.91
C GLY A 125 -21.63 -28.17 3.57
N LEU A 126 -21.84 -26.98 3.01
CA LEU A 126 -21.38 -25.72 3.58
C LEU A 126 -22.11 -25.35 4.89
N HIS A 127 -23.31 -25.87 5.11
CA HIS A 127 -24.05 -25.67 6.36
C HIS A 127 -23.23 -26.17 7.56
N GLY A 128 -22.73 -27.42 7.49
CA GLY A 128 -21.89 -27.99 8.54
C GLY A 128 -20.52 -27.33 8.66
N LEU A 129 -19.94 -26.87 7.54
CA LEU A 129 -18.64 -26.19 7.52
C LEU A 129 -18.70 -24.85 8.27
N TRP A 130 -19.65 -23.98 7.91
CA TRP A 130 -19.83 -22.69 8.57
C TRP A 130 -20.37 -22.83 9.99
N GLY A 131 -21.24 -23.81 10.23
CA GLY A 131 -21.77 -24.14 11.56
C GLY A 131 -20.69 -24.38 12.62
N ALA A 132 -19.53 -24.91 12.22
CA ALA A 132 -18.41 -25.16 13.14
C ALA A 132 -17.84 -23.90 13.80
N PHE A 133 -18.11 -22.70 13.24
CA PHE A 133 -17.60 -21.40 13.70
C PHE A 133 -18.61 -20.60 14.53
N TYR A 134 -19.86 -21.04 14.58
CA TYR A 134 -20.85 -20.51 15.50
C TYR A 134 -20.69 -21.20 16.87
N ARG A 135 -19.66 -20.77 17.63
CA ARG A 135 -19.49 -21.17 19.04
C ARG A 135 -19.85 -20.01 19.94
N THR A 136 -20.96 -20.13 20.66
CA THR A 136 -21.29 -19.19 21.74
C THR A 136 -20.57 -19.64 23.00
N ASP A 137 -19.49 -18.96 23.37
CA ASP A 137 -19.01 -19.00 24.75
C ASP A 137 -19.99 -18.17 25.61
N GLY A 138 -20.63 -18.82 26.60
CA GLY A 138 -21.51 -18.18 27.59
C GLY A 138 -22.98 -18.05 27.19
N ASP A 139 -23.80 -17.57 28.15
CA ASP A 139 -25.22 -17.33 27.96
C ASP A 139 -25.41 -16.08 27.06
N PRO A 140 -26.15 -16.17 25.93
CA PRO A 140 -26.45 -15.04 25.05
C PRO A 140 -27.08 -13.83 25.76
N SER A 141 -27.72 -14.02 26.92
CA SER A 141 -28.29 -12.96 27.74
C SER A 141 -27.26 -12.15 28.55
N GLU A 142 -26.06 -12.69 28.76
CA GLU A 142 -24.93 -12.01 29.43
C GLU A 142 -24.15 -11.11 28.48
N LYS A 143 -24.25 -11.34 27.16
CA LYS A 143 -23.71 -10.45 26.12
C LYS A 143 -24.59 -9.19 26.05
N GLY A 144 -24.11 -8.08 26.61
CA GLY A 144 -24.87 -6.83 26.75
C GLY A 144 -25.49 -6.25 25.47
N LEU A 145 -26.22 -5.13 25.59
CA LEU A 145 -27.01 -4.52 24.51
C LEU A 145 -26.16 -3.70 23.53
N THR A 146 -25.25 -4.38 22.81
CA THR A 146 -24.37 -3.78 21.79
C THR A 146 -24.66 -4.35 20.41
N PHE A 147 -24.37 -3.59 19.36
CA PHE A 147 -24.55 -4.07 17.99
C PHE A 147 -23.78 -5.37 17.69
N PRO A 148 -22.48 -5.54 18.06
CA PRO A 148 -21.77 -6.78 17.77
C PRO A 148 -22.44 -8.02 18.38
N ALA A 149 -22.97 -7.90 19.60
CA ALA A 149 -23.68 -8.99 20.26
C ALA A 149 -24.99 -9.35 19.53
N PHE A 150 -25.75 -8.34 19.09
CA PHE A 150 -26.97 -8.53 18.30
C PHE A 150 -26.67 -9.13 16.92
N ALA A 151 -25.64 -8.66 16.24
CA ALA A 151 -25.21 -9.17 14.93
C ALA A 151 -24.82 -10.66 15.01
N GLU A 152 -24.03 -11.04 16.01
CA GLU A 152 -23.62 -12.44 16.22
C GLU A 152 -24.82 -13.36 16.48
N ARG A 153 -25.74 -12.94 17.35
CA ARG A 153 -26.95 -13.70 17.71
C ARG A 153 -27.93 -13.82 16.54
N LEU A 154 -28.11 -12.75 15.76
CA LEU A 154 -28.90 -12.79 14.53
C LEU A 154 -28.28 -13.72 13.50
N SER A 155 -26.96 -13.66 13.33
CA SER A 155 -26.21 -14.55 12.45
C SER A 155 -26.43 -16.02 12.81
N LEU A 156 -26.32 -16.36 14.10
CA LEU A 156 -26.61 -17.70 14.62
C LEU A 156 -28.08 -18.11 14.41
N ALA A 157 -29.04 -17.24 14.75
CA ALA A 157 -30.47 -17.56 14.65
C ALA A 157 -30.95 -17.86 13.23
N LEU A 158 -30.29 -17.26 12.24
CA LEU A 158 -30.60 -17.47 10.82
C LEU A 158 -29.83 -18.64 10.21
N HIS A 159 -28.74 -19.09 10.85
CA HIS A 159 -27.95 -20.26 10.43
C HIS A 159 -28.47 -21.57 11.05
N ASP A 160 -28.86 -21.55 12.32
CA ASP A 160 -29.40 -22.71 13.06
C ASP A 160 -30.91 -22.57 13.30
N PRO A 161 -31.76 -23.31 12.56
CA PRO A 161 -33.21 -23.31 12.75
C PRO A 161 -33.66 -23.79 14.15
N GLY A 162 -32.80 -24.50 14.89
CA GLY A 162 -33.04 -24.95 16.25
C GLY A 162 -32.81 -23.88 17.32
N TYR A 163 -32.01 -22.86 17.01
CA TYR A 163 -31.70 -21.78 17.96
C TYR A 163 -32.94 -20.89 18.23
N ARG A 164 -33.13 -20.52 19.49
CA ARG A 164 -34.19 -19.61 19.95
C ARG A 164 -33.54 -18.54 20.79
N ASP A 165 -33.76 -17.29 20.40
CA ASP A 165 -33.09 -16.16 21.02
C ASP A 165 -34.04 -15.48 22.01
N PRO A 166 -33.58 -15.12 23.23
CA PRO A 166 -34.46 -14.51 24.23
C PRO A 166 -34.88 -13.08 23.86
N HIS A 167 -34.21 -12.42 22.91
CA HIS A 167 -34.47 -11.03 22.58
C HIS A 167 -35.34 -10.88 21.32
N HIS A 168 -36.44 -10.13 21.44
CA HIS A 168 -37.44 -9.96 20.38
C HIS A 168 -36.86 -9.43 19.06
N TRP A 169 -35.82 -8.58 19.11
CA TRP A 169 -35.18 -8.02 17.92
C TRP A 169 -34.54 -9.11 17.04
N VAL A 170 -33.93 -10.14 17.65
CA VAL A 170 -33.31 -11.25 16.91
C VAL A 170 -34.38 -12.13 16.26
N GLU A 171 -35.44 -12.45 17.00
CA GLU A 171 -36.61 -13.20 16.50
C GLU A 171 -37.33 -12.47 15.37
N LYS A 172 -37.44 -11.14 15.48
CA LYS A 172 -37.99 -10.28 14.43
C LYS A 172 -37.13 -10.34 13.16
N GLY A 173 -35.80 -10.22 13.29
CA GLY A 173 -34.89 -10.34 12.16
C GLY A 173 -34.99 -11.67 11.45
N ARG A 174 -35.08 -12.78 12.19
CA ARG A 174 -35.34 -14.10 11.62
C ARG A 174 -36.66 -14.15 10.86
N SER A 175 -37.74 -13.71 11.49
CA SER A 175 -39.08 -13.74 10.89
C SER A 175 -39.16 -12.92 9.60
N LEU A 176 -38.48 -11.76 9.56
CA LEU A 176 -38.41 -10.91 8.37
C LEU A 176 -37.67 -11.58 7.22
N ILE A 177 -36.54 -12.23 7.50
CA ILE A 177 -35.77 -12.94 6.48
C ILE A 177 -36.49 -14.22 6.02
N ASP A 178 -37.11 -14.97 6.94
CA ASP A 178 -37.87 -16.17 6.58
C ASP A 178 -39.11 -15.83 5.74
N ALA A 179 -39.70 -14.65 5.94
CA ALA A 179 -40.80 -14.16 5.12
C ALA A 179 -40.41 -13.84 3.66
N ILE A 180 -39.12 -13.61 3.37
CA ILE A 180 -38.63 -13.46 1.98
C ILE A 180 -38.75 -14.80 1.24
N GLY A 181 -38.62 -15.93 1.95
CA GLY A 181 -38.68 -17.28 1.37
C GLY A 181 -37.47 -17.61 0.50
N ASP A 182 -37.70 -18.38 -0.57
CA ASP A 182 -36.64 -18.89 -1.45
C ASP A 182 -36.16 -17.91 -2.52
N ASP A 183 -36.74 -16.70 -2.57
CA ASP A 183 -36.36 -15.64 -3.52
C ASP A 183 -35.13 -14.86 -3.05
N LEU A 184 -34.01 -15.56 -2.95
CA LEU A 184 -32.74 -15.05 -2.42
C LEU A 184 -31.99 -14.12 -3.40
N LEU A 185 -32.48 -14.00 -4.65
CA LEU A 185 -31.87 -13.17 -5.70
C LEU A 185 -32.41 -11.73 -5.69
N GLU A 186 -33.55 -11.48 -5.04
CA GLU A 186 -34.12 -10.13 -4.94
C GLU A 186 -33.45 -9.32 -3.81
N VAL A 187 -32.26 -8.75 -4.11
CA VAL A 187 -31.42 -7.99 -3.16
C VAL A 187 -32.18 -6.86 -2.44
N ARG A 188 -33.17 -6.23 -3.10
CA ARG A 188 -33.94 -5.12 -2.52
C ARG A 188 -34.71 -5.52 -1.26
N ARG A 189 -35.27 -6.72 -1.20
CA ARG A 189 -35.98 -7.20 0.00
C ARG A 189 -35.05 -7.33 1.20
N PHE A 190 -33.80 -7.73 0.96
CA PHE A 190 -32.78 -7.82 2.01
C PHE A 190 -32.33 -6.44 2.49
N ASP A 191 -32.20 -5.46 1.59
CA ASP A 191 -31.93 -4.06 1.96
C ASP A 191 -33.07 -3.46 2.81
N GLU A 192 -34.33 -3.79 2.50
CA GLU A 192 -35.49 -3.39 3.29
C GLU A 192 -35.46 -3.98 4.72
N VAL A 193 -35.14 -5.27 4.84
CA VAL A 193 -34.98 -5.91 6.16
C VAL A 193 -33.83 -5.28 6.95
N ALA A 194 -32.68 -5.07 6.32
CA ALA A 194 -31.54 -4.38 6.95
C ALA A 194 -31.94 -2.99 7.46
N SER A 195 -32.73 -2.26 6.67
CA SER A 195 -33.22 -0.92 7.03
C SER A 195 -34.15 -0.93 8.24
N ILE A 196 -35.08 -1.89 8.30
CA ILE A 196 -35.99 -2.07 9.44
C ILE A 196 -35.18 -2.40 10.71
N LEU A 197 -34.25 -3.35 10.61
CA LEU A 197 -33.46 -3.82 11.75
C LEU A 197 -32.51 -2.74 12.29
N ALA A 198 -31.85 -1.98 11.42
CA ALA A 198 -31.00 -0.86 11.83
C ALA A 198 -31.82 0.26 12.50
N SER A 199 -33.01 0.57 11.97
CA SER A 199 -33.92 1.55 12.56
C SER A 199 -34.35 1.15 13.98
N ASP A 200 -34.69 -0.12 14.21
CA ASP A 200 -35.04 -0.63 15.53
C ASP A 200 -33.89 -0.47 16.54
N LEU A 201 -32.65 -0.79 16.13
CA LEU A 201 -31.46 -0.60 16.98
C LEU A 201 -31.23 0.87 17.33
N GLY A 202 -31.49 1.77 16.37
CA GLY A 202 -31.47 3.21 16.60
C GLY A 202 -32.52 3.66 17.64
N GLN A 203 -33.74 3.14 17.56
CA GLN A 203 -34.81 3.43 18.54
C GLN A 203 -34.48 2.88 19.93
N MET A 204 -33.86 1.71 20.00
CA MET A 204 -33.33 1.13 21.23
C MET A 204 -32.10 1.86 21.78
N ARG A 205 -31.57 2.86 21.05
CA ARG A 205 -30.35 3.62 21.37
C ARG A 205 -29.13 2.73 21.58
N VAL A 206 -29.04 1.65 20.82
CA VAL A 206 -27.87 0.75 20.85
C VAL A 206 -26.66 1.54 20.37
N ARG A 207 -25.62 1.58 21.22
CA ARG A 207 -24.36 2.22 20.84
C ARG A 207 -23.65 1.39 19.80
N PHE A 208 -23.12 2.08 18.82
CA PHE A 208 -22.37 1.49 17.74
C PHE A 208 -21.06 2.27 17.60
N ASP A 209 -19.93 1.58 17.72
CA ASP A 209 -18.60 2.13 17.50
C ASP A 209 -17.95 1.48 16.26
N PRO A 210 -17.74 2.25 15.18
CA PRO A 210 -17.18 1.72 13.95
C PRO A 210 -15.78 1.17 14.03
N GLN A 211 -14.97 1.77 14.89
CA GLN A 211 -13.55 1.49 14.93
C GLN A 211 -13.24 0.19 15.66
N SER A 212 -14.13 -0.24 16.56
CA SER A 212 -14.00 -1.47 17.33
C SER A 212 -14.89 -2.61 16.84
N TYR A 213 -15.70 -2.39 15.79
CA TYR A 213 -16.59 -3.43 15.27
C TYR A 213 -15.82 -4.50 14.48
N GLU A 214 -15.99 -5.75 14.90
CA GLU A 214 -15.48 -6.93 14.19
C GLU A 214 -16.63 -7.75 13.60
N VAL A 215 -16.51 -8.11 12.32
CA VAL A 215 -17.46 -9.01 11.65
C VAL A 215 -17.35 -10.41 12.24
N LYS A 216 -18.46 -11.07 12.55
CA LYS A 216 -18.52 -12.46 13.03
C LYS A 216 -19.42 -13.28 12.09
N PRO A 217 -19.13 -14.57 11.85
CA PRO A 217 -18.04 -15.36 12.42
C PRO A 217 -16.63 -15.01 11.90
N ALA A 218 -15.61 -15.66 12.47
CA ALA A 218 -14.20 -15.34 12.21
C ALA A 218 -13.74 -15.53 10.75
N TYR A 219 -14.42 -16.39 9.98
CA TYR A 219 -14.06 -16.71 8.60
C TYR A 219 -14.56 -15.69 7.57
N ARG A 220 -15.49 -14.80 7.95
CA ARG A 220 -16.02 -13.79 7.03
C ARG A 220 -14.96 -12.74 6.72
N ASP A 221 -15.07 -12.17 5.53
CA ASP A 221 -14.24 -11.04 5.12
C ASP A 221 -14.67 -9.76 5.85
N ASP A 222 -14.06 -8.66 5.45
CA ASP A 222 -14.27 -7.36 6.04
C ASP A 222 -15.20 -6.47 5.21
N ASN A 223 -15.98 -7.09 4.32
CA ASN A 223 -17.09 -6.60 3.51
C ASN A 223 -16.78 -5.35 2.70
N THR A 224 -15.51 -5.08 2.42
CA THR A 224 -15.05 -3.98 1.58
C THR A 224 -15.46 -4.13 0.14
N PHE A 225 -15.45 -5.37 -0.34
CA PHE A 225 -15.90 -5.74 -1.68
C PHE A 225 -17.30 -5.18 -1.99
N LEU A 226 -18.16 -5.05 -0.98
CA LEU A 226 -19.53 -4.58 -1.14
C LEU A 226 -19.66 -3.07 -1.38
N TRP A 227 -18.70 -2.24 -0.97
CA TRP A 227 -18.93 -0.80 -0.79
C TRP A 227 -17.93 0.08 -1.52
N ARG A 228 -18.43 1.17 -2.12
CA ARG A 228 -17.66 2.30 -2.65
C ARG A 228 -18.02 3.55 -1.87
N PHE A 229 -17.01 4.30 -1.44
CA PHE A 229 -17.16 5.55 -0.70
C PHE A 229 -17.03 6.71 -1.67
N ASP A 230 -18.08 7.53 -1.80
CA ASP A 230 -18.07 8.71 -2.69
C ASP A 230 -17.52 9.94 -1.91
N GLU A 231 -16.84 10.87 -2.60
CA GLU A 231 -16.01 11.97 -2.06
C GLU A 231 -16.74 13.07 -1.23
N ALA A 232 -17.98 12.87 -0.77
CA ALA A 232 -18.75 13.88 -0.02
C ALA A 232 -19.18 13.38 1.39
N ASP A 233 -18.60 14.01 2.42
CA ASP A 233 -18.72 13.83 3.88
C ASP A 233 -20.16 13.72 4.47
N PRO A 234 -20.42 13.12 5.66
CA PRO A 234 -19.78 12.01 6.37
C PRO A 234 -20.74 10.81 6.56
N VAL A 235 -20.28 9.61 6.22
CA VAL A 235 -20.68 8.38 6.91
C VAL A 235 -19.39 7.75 7.43
N GLN A 236 -19.21 7.83 8.74
CA GLN A 236 -18.09 7.19 9.43
C GLN A 236 -18.06 5.69 9.10
N ALA A 237 -17.06 5.27 8.32
CA ALA A 237 -16.91 3.89 7.87
C ALA A 237 -17.10 2.88 9.00
N ILE A 238 -18.15 2.07 8.91
CA ILE A 238 -18.22 0.78 9.57
C ILE A 238 -17.98 -0.26 8.54
N VAL A 239 -17.38 -1.33 9.06
CA VAL A 239 -16.92 -2.50 8.38
C VAL A 239 -15.51 -2.19 7.91
N GLN A 240 -14.58 -2.92 8.52
CA GLN A 240 -13.16 -2.76 8.36
C GLN A 240 -12.83 -2.66 6.87
N ALA A 241 -12.48 -1.45 6.42
CA ALA A 241 -12.13 -1.26 5.03
C ALA A 241 -10.71 -1.78 4.69
N LYS A 242 -10.43 -3.07 4.50
CA LYS A 242 -9.34 -3.44 3.57
C LYS A 242 -9.88 -3.47 2.14
N GLY A 243 -9.57 -2.41 1.39
CA GLY A 243 -9.40 -2.34 -0.07
C GLY A 243 -10.33 -3.16 -0.99
N GLU A 244 -10.92 -2.64 -2.05
CA GLU A 244 -10.80 -1.41 -2.84
C GLU A 244 -11.95 -1.50 -3.86
N GLN A 245 -12.30 -0.40 -4.55
CA GLN A 245 -12.09 -0.29 -6.01
C GLN A 245 -12.77 0.98 -6.56
N ALA A 246 -11.96 1.87 -7.13
CA ALA A 246 -12.28 2.49 -8.40
C ALA A 246 -12.04 1.41 -9.50
N GLN A 247 -12.90 1.20 -10.50
CA GLN A 247 -13.30 2.19 -11.51
C GLN A 247 -14.57 1.74 -12.26
N GLY A 248 -15.43 2.70 -12.62
CA GLY A 248 -16.08 2.72 -13.95
C GLY A 248 -15.17 3.49 -14.92
N VAL A 249 -15.29 3.46 -16.24
CA VAL A 249 -16.45 3.28 -17.13
C VAL A 249 -15.93 2.95 -18.54
N ALA A 250 -16.62 2.08 -19.29
CA ALA A 250 -16.97 2.32 -20.70
C ALA A 250 -17.95 1.26 -21.21
N GLU A 251 -19.23 1.66 -21.30
CA GLU A 251 -20.12 1.12 -22.31
C GLU A 251 -19.62 1.55 -23.70
N SER A 252 -19.43 0.59 -24.60
CA SER A 252 -19.71 0.76 -26.03
C SER A 252 -19.95 -0.62 -26.63
N GLN A 253 -21.03 -0.71 -27.39
CA GLN A 253 -21.71 -1.92 -27.84
C GLN A 253 -20.99 -2.64 -28.99
N SER A 254 -21.21 -3.97 -29.01
CA SER A 254 -21.26 -4.91 -30.16
C SER A 254 -20.08 -4.96 -31.14
N ASP A 255 -19.44 -6.14 -31.26
CA ASP A 255 -19.79 -7.12 -32.31
C ASP A 255 -19.10 -8.49 -32.07
N MET A 256 -19.73 -9.54 -32.58
CA MET A 256 -19.37 -10.96 -32.51
C MET A 256 -18.06 -11.31 -33.24
N GLY A 257 -17.32 -12.32 -32.76
CA GLY A 257 -16.33 -13.01 -33.58
C GLY A 257 -15.42 -13.99 -32.83
N ASN A 258 -15.76 -15.28 -32.91
CA ASN A 258 -14.99 -16.44 -32.44
C ASN A 258 -13.52 -16.45 -32.92
N GLY A 259 -12.60 -16.89 -32.06
CA GLY A 259 -11.24 -17.27 -32.43
C GLY A 259 -10.51 -17.94 -31.27
N GLU A 260 -10.50 -19.27 -31.26
CA GLU A 260 -9.69 -20.11 -30.38
C GLU A 260 -8.19 -19.84 -30.62
N SER A 261 -7.43 -19.60 -29.54
CA SER A 261 -5.97 -19.70 -29.54
C SER A 261 -5.50 -20.30 -28.21
N GLU A 262 -4.96 -21.51 -28.28
CA GLU A 262 -4.24 -22.19 -27.21
C GLU A 262 -2.91 -21.48 -26.88
N GLY A 263 -2.51 -21.53 -25.60
CA GLY A 263 -1.11 -21.51 -25.19
C GLY A 263 -0.43 -20.14 -25.02
N GLU A 264 -0.28 -19.70 -23.77
CA GLU A 264 1.03 -19.61 -23.10
C GLU A 264 0.84 -19.05 -21.69
N ALA A 265 1.17 -19.86 -20.68
CA ALA A 265 1.21 -19.45 -19.29
C ALA A 265 2.32 -18.41 -19.09
N SER A 266 1.94 -17.13 -19.13
CA SER A 266 2.84 -16.04 -18.74
C SER A 266 3.11 -16.12 -17.23
N ASN A 267 4.30 -16.60 -16.88
CA ASN A 267 4.89 -16.45 -15.55
C ASN A 267 5.04 -14.96 -15.21
N SER A 268 4.03 -14.38 -14.58
CA SER A 268 4.11 -13.08 -13.90
C SER A 268 4.78 -13.31 -12.53
N PRO A 269 5.91 -12.68 -12.20
CA PRO A 269 6.50 -12.80 -10.87
C PRO A 269 5.56 -12.16 -9.82
N GLU A 270 5.30 -12.92 -8.75
CA GLU A 270 4.48 -12.57 -7.57
C GLU A 270 4.71 -11.13 -7.09
N ALA A 271 3.64 -10.33 -6.99
CA ALA A 271 3.69 -9.01 -6.37
C ALA A 271 3.97 -9.16 -4.86
N VAL A 272 4.98 -8.47 -4.35
CA VAL A 272 5.36 -8.59 -2.92
C VAL A 272 4.60 -7.52 -2.15
N ILE A 273 3.75 -7.95 -1.21
CA ILE A 273 2.98 -7.04 -0.34
C ILE A 273 3.69 -6.92 1.01
N LEU A 274 4.02 -5.69 1.39
CA LEU A 274 4.70 -5.34 2.63
C LEU A 274 3.78 -4.50 3.52
N MET A 275 3.52 -4.97 4.73
CA MET A 275 2.70 -4.23 5.68
C MET A 275 3.52 -3.16 6.42
N TYR A 276 2.92 -1.99 6.61
CA TYR A 276 3.49 -0.86 7.33
C TYR A 276 2.53 -0.38 8.42
N PRO A 277 3.08 0.12 9.53
CA PRO A 277 2.25 0.71 10.57
C PRO A 277 1.69 2.07 10.13
N GLU A 278 0.56 2.45 10.73
CA GLU A 278 -0.08 3.76 10.57
C GLU A 278 -0.39 4.37 11.94
N TRP A 279 -0.07 5.64 12.09
CA TRP A 279 -0.31 6.40 13.30
C TRP A 279 -1.75 6.89 13.37
N ASN A 280 -2.46 6.46 14.41
CA ASN A 280 -3.76 7.03 14.73
C ASN A 280 -3.60 8.18 15.72
N TYR A 281 -3.73 9.40 15.23
CA TYR A 281 -3.57 10.61 16.05
C TYR A 281 -4.66 10.79 17.12
N LYS A 282 -5.85 10.21 16.96
CA LYS A 282 -6.96 10.36 17.92
C LYS A 282 -6.76 9.50 19.16
N THR A 283 -6.23 8.30 18.96
CA THR A 283 -5.95 7.36 20.04
C THR A 283 -4.50 7.44 20.52
N GLU A 284 -3.64 8.18 19.80
CA GLU A 284 -2.19 8.23 20.02
C GLU A 284 -1.53 6.84 20.03
N VAL A 285 -2.01 5.96 19.14
CA VAL A 285 -1.52 4.58 19.02
C VAL A 285 -1.05 4.31 17.60
N MET A 286 0.12 3.68 17.50
CA MET A 286 0.62 3.12 16.27
C MET A 286 -0.13 1.82 15.96
N ARG A 287 -0.87 1.80 14.86
CA ARG A 287 -1.53 0.60 14.35
C ARG A 287 -0.51 -0.17 13.54
N GLU A 288 0.07 -1.20 14.15
CA GLU A 288 0.99 -2.10 13.46
C GLU A 288 0.28 -2.83 12.31
N ASP A 289 1.02 -3.08 11.23
CA ASP A 289 0.57 -3.81 10.04
C ASP A 289 -0.74 -3.30 9.40
N TRP A 290 -0.97 -1.99 9.47
CA TRP A 290 -2.25 -1.41 9.06
C TRP A 290 -2.37 -1.15 7.56
N VAL A 291 -1.26 -0.80 6.90
CA VAL A 291 -1.23 -0.41 5.49
C VAL A 291 -0.44 -1.43 4.67
N GLY A 292 -1.05 -1.99 3.63
CA GLY A 292 -0.39 -2.88 2.66
C GLY A 292 0.24 -2.06 1.54
N VAL A 293 1.56 -2.18 1.38
CA VAL A 293 2.31 -1.60 0.27
C VAL A 293 2.62 -2.71 -0.72
N VAL A 294 2.07 -2.60 -1.93
CA VAL A 294 2.29 -3.58 -3.01
C VAL A 294 3.50 -3.11 -3.83
N GLU A 295 4.63 -3.81 -3.69
CA GLU A 295 5.77 -3.65 -4.60
C GLU A 295 5.49 -4.43 -5.89
N GLY A 296 5.25 -3.70 -6.98
CA GLY A 296 5.00 -4.26 -8.30
C GLY A 296 5.86 -3.62 -9.38
N ARG A 297 6.15 -4.37 -10.44
CA ARG A 297 6.50 -3.76 -11.74
C ARG A 297 5.21 -3.16 -12.33
N PRO A 298 5.28 -2.05 -13.07
CA PRO A 298 4.10 -1.47 -13.69
C PRO A 298 3.37 -2.53 -14.52
N VAL A 299 2.04 -2.52 -14.44
CA VAL A 299 1.18 -3.32 -15.32
C VAL A 299 1.58 -2.98 -16.75
N LYS A 300 2.02 -3.97 -17.54
CA LYS A 300 2.18 -3.80 -18.98
C LYS A 300 0.78 -3.55 -19.56
N THR A 301 0.40 -2.30 -19.71
CA THR A 301 -0.69 -1.93 -20.62
C THR A 301 -0.17 -1.96 -22.05
N ALA A 302 -1.03 -2.38 -22.98
CA ALA A 302 -0.71 -2.64 -24.37
C ALA A 302 0.23 -1.59 -24.97
N ALA A 303 1.26 -2.07 -25.68
CA ALA A 303 2.27 -1.27 -26.35
C ALA A 303 1.62 -0.13 -27.16
N THR A 304 1.71 1.10 -26.65
CA THR A 304 1.73 2.26 -27.52
C THR A 304 3.06 2.22 -28.26
N SER A 305 3.00 2.11 -29.58
CA SER A 305 4.17 2.12 -30.44
C SER A 305 5.09 3.30 -30.07
N PRO A 306 6.42 3.10 -30.00
CA PRO A 306 7.38 4.14 -29.62
C PRO A 306 7.41 5.35 -30.57
N GLU A 307 6.60 5.35 -31.63
CA GLU A 307 6.56 6.39 -32.67
C GLU A 307 5.57 7.53 -32.40
N ASP A 308 4.59 7.35 -31.49
CA ASP A 308 3.53 8.35 -31.27
C ASP A 308 3.74 9.27 -30.05
N ALA A 309 4.80 9.05 -29.25
CA ALA A 309 5.18 9.99 -28.20
C ALA A 309 5.81 11.25 -28.84
N PRO A 310 5.32 12.47 -28.54
CA PRO A 310 5.88 13.68 -29.14
C PRO A 310 7.37 13.76 -28.83
N ARG A 311 8.22 13.68 -29.87
CA ARG A 311 9.67 13.92 -29.79
C ARG A 311 9.91 15.35 -29.30
N ARG A 312 9.94 15.53 -27.98
CA ARG A 312 10.30 16.79 -27.36
C ARG A 312 11.79 17.05 -27.59
N LYS A 313 12.08 18.28 -28.02
CA LYS A 313 13.43 18.77 -28.26
C LYS A 313 14.25 18.55 -26.99
N SER A 314 15.36 17.83 -27.12
CA SER A 314 16.40 17.75 -26.10
C SER A 314 16.74 19.16 -25.63
N HIS A 315 16.31 19.51 -24.43
CA HIS A 315 16.79 20.72 -23.79
C HIS A 315 18.29 20.52 -23.53
N ALA A 316 19.09 21.57 -23.75
CA ALA A 316 20.52 21.49 -23.49
C ALA A 316 20.74 21.06 -22.03
N PRO A 317 21.68 20.14 -21.74
CA PRO A 317 21.86 19.63 -20.38
C PRO A 317 22.07 20.80 -19.44
N VAL A 318 21.15 21.02 -18.51
CA VAL A 318 21.31 22.03 -17.48
C VAL A 318 22.49 21.58 -16.63
N ARG A 319 23.66 22.21 -16.85
CA ARG A 319 24.84 22.03 -16.01
C ARG A 319 24.61 22.72 -14.68
N VAL A 320 23.94 22.02 -13.78
CA VAL A 320 23.74 22.46 -12.40
C VAL A 320 25.10 22.46 -11.71
N ARG A 321 25.71 23.65 -11.58
CA ARG A 321 26.94 23.84 -10.80
C ARG A 321 26.57 23.94 -9.33
N TYR A 322 26.69 22.85 -8.58
CA TYR A 322 26.54 22.90 -7.13
C TYR A 322 27.88 22.87 -6.39
N ARG A 323 27.87 23.37 -5.14
CA ARG A 323 28.99 23.25 -4.20
C ARG A 323 28.87 21.91 -3.48
N GLN A 324 29.50 20.86 -4.02
CA GLN A 324 29.69 19.59 -3.29
C GLN A 324 30.16 19.88 -1.86
N THR A 325 29.46 19.37 -0.84
CA THR A 325 30.02 19.41 0.51
C THR A 325 31.11 18.35 0.59
N PHE A 326 32.33 18.84 0.74
CA PHE A 326 33.49 18.00 0.87
C PHE A 326 33.67 17.63 2.33
N SER A 327 33.79 16.34 2.61
CA SER A 327 34.40 15.89 3.85
C SER A 327 35.89 16.20 3.78
N THR A 328 36.43 16.80 4.85
CA THR A 328 37.87 16.90 5.04
C THR A 328 38.38 15.54 5.50
N HIS A 329 39.28 14.96 4.73
CA HIS A 329 39.98 13.74 5.12
C HIS A 329 41.47 13.97 4.95
N ARG A 330 42.26 13.35 5.80
CA ARG A 330 43.70 13.50 5.75
C ARG A 330 44.24 12.59 4.65
N ILE A 331 44.72 13.18 3.56
CA ILE A 331 45.45 12.45 2.53
C ILE A 331 46.86 12.28 3.04
N ARG A 332 47.22 11.02 3.27
CA ARG A 332 48.51 10.58 3.81
C ARG A 332 49.51 10.27 2.69
N ARG A 333 50.78 10.11 3.05
CA ARG A 333 51.86 9.76 2.12
C ARG A 333 51.94 10.67 0.89
N GLN A 334 52.07 11.97 1.11
CA GLN A 334 52.22 12.98 0.05
C GLN A 334 53.65 13.52 0.05
N ALA A 335 54.16 13.93 -1.12
CA ALA A 335 55.46 14.56 -1.24
C ALA A 335 55.51 15.95 -0.59
N GLU A 336 54.36 16.63 -0.52
CA GLU A 336 54.19 17.96 0.08
C GLU A 336 52.89 18.02 0.88
N GLY A 337 52.87 18.78 1.97
CA GLY A 337 51.69 18.96 2.82
C GLY A 337 51.96 19.77 4.09
N ASP A 338 50.90 20.09 4.82
CA ASP A 338 50.94 21.01 5.96
C ASP A 338 51.40 20.33 7.27
N GLU A 339 51.29 18.99 7.35
CA GLU A 339 51.70 18.21 8.52
C GLU A 339 52.48 16.95 8.11
N LEU A 340 53.39 16.48 8.96
CA LEU A 340 54.10 15.22 8.76
C LEU A 340 53.21 14.01 9.08
N ASP A 341 53.21 13.02 8.20
CA ASP A 341 52.65 11.70 8.45
C ASP A 341 53.69 10.86 9.21
N LEU A 342 53.48 10.67 10.51
CA LEU A 342 54.43 9.97 11.37
C LEU A 342 54.68 8.54 10.91
N ASP A 343 53.66 7.83 10.43
CA ASP A 343 53.81 6.45 9.96
C ASP A 343 54.66 6.40 8.69
N ALA A 344 54.46 7.35 7.77
CA ALA A 344 55.25 7.46 6.55
C ALA A 344 56.69 7.90 6.85
N LEU A 345 56.89 8.83 7.78
CA LEU A 345 58.20 9.31 8.21
C LEU A 345 59.02 8.21 8.89
N VAL A 346 58.40 7.42 9.79
CA VAL A 346 59.05 6.27 10.44
C VAL A 346 59.50 5.27 9.37
N ASN A 347 58.61 4.92 8.44
CA ASN A 347 58.97 4.00 7.35
C ASN A 347 60.08 4.56 6.44
N HIS A 348 60.09 5.87 6.19
CA HIS A 348 61.12 6.55 5.40
C HIS A 348 62.50 6.41 6.07
N VAL A 349 62.59 6.72 7.37
CA VAL A 349 63.84 6.63 8.14
C VAL A 349 64.31 5.18 8.28
N VAL A 350 63.38 4.24 8.49
CA VAL A 350 63.69 2.80 8.54
C VAL A 350 64.27 2.32 7.21
N THR A 351 63.65 2.70 6.09
CA THR A 351 64.10 2.34 4.73
C THR A 351 65.48 2.92 4.44
N GLN A 352 65.68 4.20 4.76
CA GLN A 352 66.96 4.89 4.56
C GLN A 352 68.08 4.24 5.38
N ARG A 353 67.83 3.90 6.65
CA ARG A 353 68.80 3.21 7.52
C ARG A 353 69.08 1.77 7.09
N SER A 354 68.13 1.15 6.40
CA SER A 354 68.27 -0.19 5.83
C SER A 354 68.98 -0.19 4.47
N GLY A 355 69.44 0.97 3.98
CA GLY A 355 70.15 1.13 2.69
C GLY A 355 69.24 1.21 1.47
N GLY A 356 67.91 1.28 1.65
CA GLY A 356 66.95 1.46 0.56
C GLY A 356 66.75 2.95 0.21
N ALA A 357 66.28 3.21 -1.01
CA ALA A 357 65.87 4.55 -1.44
C ALA A 357 64.38 4.76 -1.11
N PRO A 358 64.02 5.62 -0.13
CA PRO A 358 62.63 5.88 0.22
C PRO A 358 61.94 6.81 -0.80
N ASP A 359 60.60 6.75 -0.84
CA ASP A 359 59.74 7.43 -1.82
C ASP A 359 59.53 8.94 -1.58
N GLY A 360 60.02 9.48 -0.45
CA GLY A 360 59.91 10.91 -0.10
C GLY A 360 58.51 11.37 0.33
N ASN A 361 57.53 10.47 0.35
CA ASN A 361 56.13 10.79 0.61
C ASN A 361 55.81 10.81 2.10
N VAL A 362 56.38 11.76 2.84
CA VAL A 362 56.30 11.83 4.32
C VAL A 362 55.27 12.83 4.85
N PHE A 363 54.63 13.60 3.97
CA PHE A 363 53.68 14.63 4.38
C PHE A 363 52.24 14.12 4.29
N SER A 364 51.37 14.85 4.97
CA SER A 364 49.93 14.71 4.92
C SER A 364 49.30 16.07 4.72
N ARG A 365 48.18 16.10 4.01
CA ARG A 365 47.42 17.32 3.76
C ARG A 365 45.94 17.07 3.93
N LEU A 366 45.19 18.13 4.19
CA LEU A 366 43.73 18.07 4.18
C LEU A 366 43.23 17.96 2.75
N GLY A 367 42.73 16.77 2.40
CA GLY A 367 42.03 16.51 1.16
C GLY A 367 40.54 16.75 1.30
N ARG A 368 39.92 17.12 0.19
CA ARG A 368 38.47 17.25 0.07
C ARG A 368 37.94 16.04 -0.71
N ARG A 369 37.01 15.29 -0.13
CA ARG A 369 36.30 14.20 -0.82
C ARG A 369 34.80 14.50 -0.81
N PRO A 370 34.08 14.31 -1.93
CA PRO A 370 32.62 14.44 -1.94
C PRO A 370 32.03 13.52 -0.87
N ARG A 371 31.09 14.02 -0.06
CA ARG A 371 30.36 13.15 0.87
C ARG A 371 29.44 12.24 0.07
N PRO A 372 29.56 10.91 0.19
CA PRO A 372 28.63 10.01 -0.46
C PRO A 372 27.25 10.16 0.20
N ALA A 373 26.23 10.41 -0.62
CA ALA A 373 24.85 10.55 -0.19
C ALA A 373 23.97 9.56 -0.96
N SER A 374 22.95 9.02 -0.29
CA SER A 374 21.87 8.28 -0.94
C SER A 374 20.61 9.14 -0.91
N VAL A 375 20.09 9.46 -2.09
CA VAL A 375 18.89 10.27 -2.24
C VAL A 375 17.81 9.46 -2.95
N LEU A 376 16.62 9.43 -2.37
CA LEU A 376 15.44 8.81 -2.95
C LEU A 376 14.48 9.92 -3.40
N LEU A 377 14.24 10.01 -4.70
CA LEU A 377 13.19 10.87 -5.25
C LEU A 377 11.90 10.06 -5.32
N LEU A 378 10.89 10.50 -4.58
CA LEU A 378 9.57 9.85 -4.49
C LEU A 378 8.54 10.74 -5.20
N LEU A 379 7.97 10.24 -6.28
CA LEU A 379 6.92 10.92 -7.04
C LEU A 379 5.54 10.46 -6.59
N ASP A 380 4.65 11.41 -6.33
CA ASP A 380 3.23 11.14 -6.17
C ASP A 380 2.59 10.94 -7.55
N LEU A 381 1.93 9.80 -7.75
CA LEU A 381 1.29 9.42 -9.03
C LEU A 381 -0.23 9.46 -8.94
N SER A 382 -0.79 10.13 -7.93
CA SER A 382 -2.23 10.22 -7.69
C SER A 382 -2.99 11.00 -8.76
N ALA A 383 -4.31 10.82 -8.83
CA ALA A 383 -5.18 11.35 -9.86
C ALA A 383 -5.17 12.90 -9.99
N SER A 384 -4.80 13.63 -8.94
CA SER A 384 -4.65 15.10 -8.97
C SER A 384 -3.61 15.59 -9.98
N THR A 385 -2.64 14.73 -10.34
CA THR A 385 -1.55 15.06 -11.28
C THR A 385 -1.99 15.09 -12.75
N SER A 386 -3.24 14.73 -13.06
CA SER A 386 -3.81 14.67 -14.43
C SER A 386 -4.19 16.03 -15.03
N ARG A 387 -3.95 17.15 -14.32
CA ARG A 387 -4.37 18.48 -14.77
C ARG A 387 -3.48 19.00 -15.89
N THR A 388 -4.12 19.50 -16.95
CA THR A 388 -3.45 20.17 -18.05
C THR A 388 -3.08 21.61 -17.66
N ILE A 389 -1.89 22.06 -18.05
CA ILE A 389 -1.44 23.44 -17.82
C ILE A 389 -2.21 24.36 -18.77
N GLU A 390 -2.87 25.40 -18.25
CA GLU A 390 -3.60 26.40 -19.05
C GLU A 390 -2.74 26.92 -20.21
N GLY A 391 -3.19 26.67 -21.45
CA GLY A 391 -2.51 27.12 -22.68
C GLY A 391 -1.54 26.12 -23.31
N THR A 392 -1.43 24.88 -22.80
CA THR A 392 -0.67 23.79 -23.45
C THR A 392 -1.43 22.45 -23.39
N GLU A 393 -1.14 21.53 -24.31
CA GLU A 393 -1.67 20.14 -24.27
C GLU A 393 -0.96 19.26 -23.21
N MET A 394 -0.20 19.85 -22.29
CA MET A 394 0.71 19.13 -21.40
C MET A 394 0.15 19.01 -20.00
N THR A 395 0.27 17.82 -19.43
CA THR A 395 -0.10 17.58 -18.03
C THR A 395 1.02 18.05 -17.11
N LEU A 396 0.68 18.46 -15.89
CA LEU A 396 1.66 18.75 -14.85
C LEU A 396 2.58 17.56 -14.57
N LEU A 397 2.03 16.36 -14.66
CA LEU A 397 2.77 15.11 -14.54
C LEU A 397 3.85 14.91 -15.62
N ASP A 398 3.60 15.35 -16.87
CA ASP A 398 4.64 15.34 -17.92
C ASP A 398 5.81 16.28 -17.57
N CYS A 399 5.51 17.39 -16.90
CA CYS A 399 6.53 18.31 -16.40
C CYS A 399 7.31 17.71 -15.21
N GLU A 400 6.63 17.00 -14.31
CA GLU A 400 7.29 16.30 -13.19
C GLU A 400 8.20 15.17 -13.67
N ARG A 401 7.74 14.37 -14.63
CA ARG A 401 8.53 13.32 -15.27
C ARG A 401 9.77 13.87 -15.94
N ALA A 402 9.62 14.92 -16.75
CA ALA A 402 10.73 15.54 -17.45
C ALA A 402 11.77 16.12 -16.47
N ALA A 403 11.31 16.77 -15.39
CA ALA A 403 12.20 17.29 -14.36
C ALA A 403 12.91 16.16 -13.60
N ALA A 404 12.22 15.06 -13.29
CA ALA A 404 12.81 13.89 -12.64
C ALA A 404 13.86 13.21 -13.55
N GLU A 405 13.56 13.03 -14.85
CA GLU A 405 14.51 12.49 -15.85
C GLU A 405 15.78 13.36 -15.91
N GLU A 406 15.64 14.67 -16.14
CA GLU A 406 16.76 15.60 -16.26
C GLU A 406 17.61 15.64 -14.99
N THR A 407 16.95 15.58 -13.84
CA THR A 407 17.61 15.55 -12.55
C THR A 407 18.40 14.26 -12.35
N ILE A 408 17.83 13.10 -12.67
CA ILE A 408 18.56 11.83 -12.54
C ILE A 408 19.79 11.86 -13.45
N GLU A 409 19.65 12.30 -14.70
CA GLU A 409 20.77 12.40 -15.63
C GLU A 409 21.86 13.35 -15.15
N ALA A 410 21.51 14.46 -14.50
CA ALA A 410 22.47 15.41 -13.96
C ALA A 410 23.32 14.83 -12.81
N PHE A 411 22.81 13.87 -12.05
CA PHE A 411 23.44 13.36 -10.83
C PHE A 411 23.86 11.87 -10.89
N ASP A 412 23.49 11.10 -11.93
CA ASP A 412 23.84 9.66 -12.08
C ASP A 412 25.34 9.40 -12.21
N GLY A 413 26.13 10.43 -12.54
CA GLY A 413 27.58 10.36 -12.74
C GLY A 413 28.44 10.76 -11.53
N GLU A 414 27.85 11.08 -10.37
CA GLU A 414 28.56 11.63 -9.21
C GLU A 414 28.67 10.64 -8.04
N ALA A 415 29.40 11.01 -6.97
CA ALA A 415 29.58 10.16 -5.78
C ALA A 415 28.27 9.89 -4.97
N SER A 416 27.13 10.32 -5.50
CA SER A 416 25.80 10.24 -4.91
C SER A 416 24.99 9.14 -5.59
N ARG A 417 24.31 8.33 -4.79
CA ARG A 417 23.41 7.27 -5.29
C ARG A 417 21.99 7.80 -5.30
N ILE A 418 21.33 7.76 -6.45
CA ILE A 418 19.96 8.25 -6.61
C ILE A 418 19.04 7.13 -7.07
N ALA A 419 17.92 6.97 -6.36
CA ALA A 419 16.78 6.13 -6.73
C ALA A 419 15.57 7.00 -7.09
N LEU A 420 14.75 6.52 -8.02
CA LEU A 420 13.48 7.12 -8.43
C LEU A 420 12.36 6.13 -8.19
N HIS A 421 11.45 6.45 -7.29
CA HIS A 421 10.26 5.65 -7.01
C HIS A 421 9.00 6.50 -7.17
N GLY A 422 7.87 5.83 -7.39
CA GLY A 422 6.54 6.45 -7.43
C GLY A 422 5.59 5.70 -6.51
N PHE A 423 4.54 6.38 -6.06
CA PHE A 423 3.48 5.72 -5.30
C PHE A 423 2.11 6.28 -5.68
N ALA A 424 1.11 5.43 -5.54
CA ALA A 424 -0.31 5.78 -5.59
C ALA A 424 -1.05 4.83 -4.65
N SER A 425 -2.02 5.34 -3.89
CA SER A 425 -2.79 4.50 -2.96
C SER A 425 -4.22 4.31 -3.44
N ASN A 426 -4.74 3.11 -3.20
CA ASN A 426 -6.16 2.85 -3.33
C ASN A 426 -6.58 2.20 -1.99
N GLY A 427 -6.90 3.07 -1.04
CA GLY A 427 -7.13 2.68 0.35
C GLY A 427 -5.89 2.14 1.05
N ARG A 428 -6.08 1.68 2.29
CA ARG A 428 -4.98 1.13 3.09
C ARG A 428 -4.42 -0.19 2.63
N ALA A 429 -5.19 -1.00 1.91
CA ALA A 429 -4.78 -2.38 1.60
C ALA A 429 -3.76 -2.44 0.45
N GLU A 430 -3.79 -1.44 -0.43
CA GLU A 430 -3.00 -1.42 -1.64
C GLU A 430 -2.50 0.00 -1.95
N VAL A 431 -1.41 0.32 -1.23
CA VAL A 431 -0.52 1.41 -1.62
C VAL A 431 0.45 0.83 -2.64
N ARG A 432 0.20 1.08 -3.93
CA ARG A 432 1.11 0.63 -4.98
C ARG A 432 2.38 1.45 -4.94
N TYR A 433 3.51 0.76 -4.88
CA TYR A 433 4.83 1.36 -4.88
C TYR A 433 5.63 0.89 -6.09
N LEU A 434 5.98 1.83 -6.95
CA LEU A 434 6.67 1.57 -8.22
C LEU A 434 8.13 1.96 -8.08
N ARG A 435 9.02 0.97 -8.21
CA ARG A 435 10.48 1.23 -8.26
C ARG A 435 10.92 1.46 -9.69
N LEU A 436 10.93 2.72 -10.11
CA LEU A 436 11.29 3.11 -11.48
C LEU A 436 12.78 2.99 -11.71
N LYS A 437 13.62 3.38 -10.74
CA LYS A 437 15.08 3.23 -10.76
C LYS A 437 15.57 2.97 -9.34
N ASP A 438 16.34 1.90 -9.14
CA ASP A 438 16.91 1.56 -7.83
C ASP A 438 18.33 2.14 -7.65
N PHE A 439 18.85 2.11 -6.42
CA PHE A 439 20.19 2.61 -6.10
C PHE A 439 21.28 1.85 -6.85
N GLY A 440 22.20 2.59 -7.49
CA GLY A 440 23.36 2.02 -8.18
C GLY A 440 23.05 1.38 -9.54
N VAL A 441 21.82 1.50 -10.03
CA VAL A 441 21.45 1.15 -11.40
C VAL A 441 21.66 2.39 -12.29
N VAL A 442 22.24 2.20 -13.47
CA VAL A 442 22.42 3.28 -14.46
C VAL A 442 21.08 3.58 -15.12
N PHE A 443 20.75 4.85 -15.29
CA PHE A 443 19.49 5.27 -15.92
C PHE A 443 19.55 5.09 -17.45
N ASP A 444 19.01 3.98 -17.94
CA ASP A 444 18.92 3.64 -19.38
C ASP A 444 17.58 4.05 -20.03
N GLU A 445 17.45 3.82 -21.35
CA GLU A 445 16.23 4.10 -22.11
C GLU A 445 15.01 3.31 -21.62
N GLU A 446 15.19 2.11 -21.07
CA GLU A 446 14.08 1.29 -20.56
C GLU A 446 13.47 1.97 -19.33
N HIS A 447 14.30 2.52 -18.45
CA HIS A 447 13.83 3.31 -17.31
C HIS A 447 13.10 4.59 -17.76
N ARG A 448 13.58 5.28 -18.81
CA ARG A 448 12.87 6.45 -19.38
C ARG A 448 11.52 6.09 -19.95
N LEU A 449 11.41 4.99 -20.69
CA LEU A 449 10.12 4.51 -21.21
C LEU A 449 9.14 4.23 -20.07
N ARG A 450 9.58 3.57 -19.00
CA ARG A 450 8.74 3.31 -17.81
C ARG A 450 8.26 4.58 -17.13
N VAL A 451 9.11 5.60 -17.02
CA VAL A 451 8.72 6.92 -16.45
C VAL A 451 7.66 7.59 -17.34
N ARG A 452 7.78 7.46 -18.66
CA ARG A 452 6.82 8.02 -19.63
C ARG A 452 5.48 7.29 -19.67
N GLU A 453 5.49 5.98 -19.43
CA GLU A 453 4.29 5.13 -19.41
C GLU A 453 3.48 5.22 -18.12
N LEU A 454 3.98 5.93 -17.09
CA LEU A 454 3.22 6.17 -15.88
C LEU A 454 1.85 6.77 -16.24
N GLN A 455 0.81 6.43 -15.49
CA GLN A 455 -0.50 7.04 -15.60
C GLN A 455 -0.91 7.55 -14.22
N PRO A 456 -1.47 8.77 -14.14
CA PRO A 456 -2.00 9.27 -12.90
C PRO A 456 -3.22 8.44 -12.49
N ALA A 457 -3.22 7.93 -11.27
CA ALA A 457 -4.33 7.13 -10.76
C ALA A 457 -4.41 7.18 -9.24
N TRP A 458 -5.64 7.14 -8.73
CA TRP A 458 -5.98 6.91 -7.33
C TRP A 458 -5.55 8.03 -6.36
N SER A 459 -5.38 7.70 -5.08
CA SER A 459 -5.25 8.60 -3.93
C SER A 459 -3.80 8.68 -3.41
N THR A 460 -3.59 9.48 -2.35
CA THR A 460 -2.26 9.84 -1.83
C THR A 460 -2.11 9.48 -0.34
N ARG A 461 -1.52 8.31 -0.06
CA ARG A 461 -1.15 7.88 1.31
C ARG A 461 0.34 8.03 1.61
N ILE A 462 0.75 9.27 1.87
CA ILE A 462 2.16 9.68 2.02
C ILE A 462 2.89 8.92 3.14
N GLY A 463 2.28 8.75 4.31
CA GLY A 463 2.96 8.17 5.47
C GLY A 463 3.44 6.73 5.23
N ALA A 464 2.62 5.90 4.61
CA ALA A 464 3.00 4.54 4.22
C ALA A 464 4.12 4.52 3.17
N ALA A 465 4.01 5.37 2.14
CA ALA A 465 5.04 5.50 1.12
C ALA A 465 6.39 5.97 1.69
N LEU A 466 6.38 6.90 2.65
CA LEU A 466 7.59 7.37 3.36
C LEU A 466 8.21 6.29 4.23
N ARG A 467 7.41 5.50 4.96
CA ARG A 467 7.91 4.37 5.77
C ARG A 467 8.54 3.30 4.87
N HIS A 468 7.92 3.02 3.73
CA HIS A 468 8.45 2.09 2.75
C HIS A 468 9.76 2.58 2.13
N ALA A 469 9.78 3.82 1.62
CA ALA A 469 10.98 4.48 1.12
C ALA A 469 12.11 4.51 2.17
N GLY A 470 11.78 4.78 3.43
CA GLY A 470 12.71 4.76 4.54
C GLY A 470 13.28 3.38 4.87
N SER A 471 12.51 2.31 4.68
CA SER A 471 13.00 0.93 4.82
C SER A 471 14.05 0.61 3.75
N LEU A 472 13.79 0.98 2.50
CA LEU A 472 14.73 0.79 1.38
C LEU A 472 16.00 1.63 1.58
N LEU A 473 15.85 2.92 1.87
CA LEU A 473 16.97 3.83 2.11
C LEU A 473 17.74 3.48 3.40
N GLY A 474 17.08 2.85 4.37
CA GLY A 474 17.69 2.30 5.58
C GLY A 474 18.78 1.25 5.26
N ARG A 475 18.63 0.49 4.17
CA ARG A 475 19.59 -0.55 3.74
C ARG A 475 20.84 0.01 3.07
N GLU A 476 20.81 1.27 2.61
CA GLU A 476 21.97 1.90 1.98
C GLU A 476 23.11 2.14 3.00
N ALA A 477 24.35 1.94 2.54
CA ALA A 477 25.55 2.09 3.36
C ALA A 477 25.97 3.55 3.59
N ASN A 478 25.46 4.48 2.78
CA ASN A 478 25.83 5.89 2.87
C ASN A 478 25.25 6.54 4.14
N PRO A 479 26.04 7.36 4.86
CA PRO A 479 25.60 7.98 6.10
C PRO A 479 24.62 9.14 5.88
N SER A 480 24.73 9.84 4.74
CA SER A 480 23.78 10.89 4.37
C SER A 480 22.64 10.25 3.58
N LYS A 481 21.44 10.26 4.17
CA LYS A 481 20.23 9.66 3.61
C LYS A 481 19.15 10.72 3.52
N THR A 482 18.64 10.98 2.32
CA THR A 482 17.58 11.96 2.10
C THR A 482 16.46 11.39 1.24
N ILE A 483 15.21 11.63 1.61
CA ILE A 483 14.02 11.39 0.80
C ILE A 483 13.49 12.76 0.35
N ILE A 484 13.24 12.91 -0.95
CA ILE A 484 12.60 14.09 -1.53
C ILE A 484 11.28 13.62 -2.11
N LEU A 485 10.17 14.06 -1.52
CA LEU A 485 8.82 13.85 -2.00
C LEU A 485 8.43 14.98 -2.95
N VAL A 486 7.89 14.64 -4.11
CA VAL A 486 7.22 15.58 -5.03
C VAL A 486 5.74 15.22 -5.03
N THR A 487 4.89 16.16 -4.61
CA THR A 487 3.44 15.97 -4.56
C THR A 487 2.72 17.28 -4.90
N ASP A 488 1.58 17.16 -5.55
CA ASP A 488 0.67 18.26 -5.88
C ASP A 488 -0.51 18.36 -4.89
N GLY A 489 -0.63 17.39 -3.97
CA GLY A 489 -1.85 17.18 -3.20
C GLY A 489 -1.64 17.17 -1.69
N GLN A 490 -2.76 17.23 -0.97
CA GLN A 490 -2.80 16.91 0.45
C GLN A 490 -2.94 15.38 0.61
N PRO A 491 -2.41 14.78 1.69
CA PRO A 491 -2.64 13.36 1.96
C PRO A 491 -4.13 13.07 2.07
N SER A 492 -4.64 12.26 1.16
CA SER A 492 -6.05 11.85 1.09
C SER A 492 -6.13 10.42 0.61
N ASP A 493 -7.10 9.67 1.12
CA ASP A 493 -7.33 8.30 0.68
C ASP A 493 -8.81 7.94 0.80
N ILE A 494 -9.27 6.99 -0.01
CA ILE A 494 -10.69 6.63 -0.15
C ILE A 494 -11.32 6.11 1.14
N ASP A 495 -10.51 5.62 2.08
CA ASP A 495 -10.92 5.02 3.35
C ASP A 495 -10.70 5.96 4.56
N VAL A 496 -10.18 7.18 4.35
CA VAL A 496 -9.90 8.14 5.43
C VAL A 496 -10.55 9.49 5.14
N PHE A 497 -11.64 9.75 5.84
CA PHE A 497 -12.46 10.97 5.69
C PHE A 497 -11.98 12.15 6.55
N ASP A 498 -11.16 11.88 7.56
CA ASP A 498 -10.60 12.94 8.39
C ASP A 498 -9.37 13.53 7.70
N GLU A 499 -9.52 14.73 7.15
CA GLU A 499 -8.47 15.49 6.45
C GLU A 499 -7.16 15.59 7.25
N ARG A 500 -7.23 15.55 8.59
CA ARG A 500 -6.04 15.63 9.44
C ARG A 500 -5.37 14.29 9.66
N TYR A 501 -6.09 13.18 9.49
CA TYR A 501 -5.59 11.88 9.92
C TYR A 501 -4.35 11.46 9.12
N LEU A 502 -4.42 11.50 7.79
CA LEU A 502 -3.26 11.12 6.94
C LEU A 502 -2.14 12.15 7.00
N ALA A 503 -2.46 13.42 7.29
CA ALA A 503 -1.45 14.45 7.54
C ALA A 503 -0.69 14.16 8.84
N GLU A 504 -1.38 13.86 9.94
CA GLU A 504 -0.73 13.49 11.21
C GLU A 504 0.00 12.14 11.10
N ASP A 505 -0.49 11.20 10.31
CA ASP A 505 0.24 9.96 10.00
C ASP A 505 1.54 10.22 9.24
N ALA A 506 1.48 11.03 8.19
CA ALA A 506 2.65 11.42 7.42
C ALA A 506 3.66 12.19 8.28
N ARG A 507 3.18 13.04 9.20
CA ARG A 507 4.02 13.77 10.15
C ARG A 507 4.75 12.82 11.10
N ASN A 508 4.03 11.84 11.65
CA ASN A 508 4.63 10.79 12.45
C ASN A 508 5.68 10.00 11.67
N ALA A 509 5.40 9.65 10.40
CA ALA A 509 6.37 8.98 9.53
C ALA A 509 7.64 9.83 9.31
N VAL A 510 7.51 11.13 9.09
CA VAL A 510 8.64 12.08 9.00
C VAL A 510 9.47 12.08 10.29
N ASP A 511 8.82 12.16 11.45
CA ASP A 511 9.50 12.17 12.75
C ASP A 511 10.25 10.84 12.99
N MET A 512 9.66 9.70 12.61
CA MET A 512 10.32 8.39 12.68
C MET A 512 11.55 8.31 11.76
N LEU A 513 11.48 8.90 10.56
CA LEU A 513 12.61 8.94 9.63
C LEU A 513 13.73 9.83 10.19
N ALA A 514 13.38 10.99 10.74
CA ALA A 514 14.34 11.90 11.38
C ALA A 514 15.06 11.22 12.55
N ALA A 515 14.34 10.44 13.38
CA ALA A 515 14.93 9.64 14.45
C ALA A 515 15.92 8.57 13.95
N LYS A 516 15.75 8.09 12.71
CA LYS A 516 16.69 7.16 12.04
C LYS A 516 17.83 7.88 11.29
N GLY A 517 17.93 9.20 11.39
CA GLY A 517 18.92 10.00 10.68
C GLY A 517 18.65 10.16 9.18
N ILE A 518 17.42 9.88 8.73
CA ILE A 518 16.98 10.06 7.35
C ILE A 518 16.30 11.43 7.25
N ARG A 519 16.83 12.31 6.38
CA ARG A 519 16.22 13.61 6.10
C ARG A 519 15.04 13.43 5.16
N SER A 520 13.93 14.10 5.40
CA SER A 520 12.77 14.12 4.51
C SER A 520 12.44 15.55 4.09
N GLN A 521 12.37 15.79 2.79
CA GLN A 521 12.01 17.07 2.19
C GLN A 521 10.83 16.88 1.25
N CYS A 522 10.00 17.91 1.10
CA CYS A 522 8.85 17.89 0.22
C CYS A 522 8.87 19.11 -0.71
N ILE A 523 8.56 18.86 -1.98
CA ILE A 523 8.30 19.86 -3.00
C ILE A 523 6.81 19.80 -3.29
N CYS A 524 6.12 20.89 -2.97
CA CYS A 524 4.69 21.04 -3.17
C CYS A 524 4.43 21.88 -4.42
N VAL A 525 3.69 21.31 -5.38
CA VAL A 525 3.39 21.96 -6.66
C VAL A 525 2.13 22.84 -6.60
N GLU A 526 1.14 22.47 -5.78
CA GLU A 526 -0.10 23.25 -5.61
C GLU A 526 -0.04 24.15 -4.36
N PRO A 527 -0.22 25.48 -4.51
CA PRO A 527 -0.17 26.40 -3.37
C PRO A 527 -1.18 26.11 -2.24
N SER A 528 -2.35 25.53 -2.56
CA SER A 528 -3.40 25.22 -1.58
C SER A 528 -3.03 24.06 -0.66
N ALA A 529 -2.15 23.16 -1.07
CA ALA A 529 -1.65 22.05 -0.25
C ALA A 529 -0.44 22.43 0.60
N HIS A 530 0.20 23.57 0.31
CA HIS A 530 1.48 23.97 0.91
C HIS A 530 1.46 24.04 2.44
N ASP A 531 0.42 24.60 3.05
CA ASP A 531 0.33 24.75 4.50
C ASP A 531 0.23 23.41 5.23
N VAL A 532 -0.54 22.46 4.67
CA VAL A 532 -0.68 21.10 5.22
C VAL A 532 0.64 20.35 5.11
N ILE A 533 1.28 20.38 3.93
CA ILE A 533 2.59 19.76 3.71
C ILE A 533 3.67 20.38 4.62
N CYS A 534 3.65 21.70 4.82
CA CYS A 534 4.52 22.37 5.79
C CYS A 534 4.29 21.92 7.23
N GLY A 535 3.05 21.58 7.59
CA GLY A 535 2.71 20.97 8.88
C GLY A 535 3.31 19.59 9.07
N ILE A 536 3.45 18.82 7.98
CA ILE A 536 3.99 17.45 7.96
C ILE A 536 5.52 17.45 8.01
N PHE A 537 6.18 18.14 7.08
CA PHE A 537 7.65 18.10 6.92
C PHE A 537 8.38 19.18 7.73
N GLY A 538 7.65 20.18 8.21
CA GLY A 538 8.18 21.40 8.80
C GLY A 538 8.57 22.44 7.76
N ARG A 539 8.39 23.73 8.09
CA ARG A 539 8.58 24.88 7.18
C ARG A 539 9.96 24.97 6.52
N ARG A 540 11.01 24.41 7.12
CA ARG A 540 12.37 24.43 6.55
C ARG A 540 12.62 23.35 5.50
N ASN A 541 11.79 22.31 5.50
CA ASN A 541 11.93 21.14 4.64
C ASN A 541 10.85 21.06 3.55
N CYS A 542 9.97 22.07 3.49
CA CYS A 542 8.95 22.19 2.46
C CYS A 542 9.31 23.34 1.51
N LEU A 543 9.25 23.09 0.21
CA LEU A 543 9.41 24.09 -0.84
C LEU A 543 8.11 24.20 -1.64
N SER A 544 7.65 25.43 -1.88
CA SER A 544 6.56 25.71 -2.82
C SER A 544 7.14 26.09 -4.16
N ILE A 545 6.55 25.59 -5.25
CA ILE A 545 6.87 26.03 -6.61
C ILE A 545 5.78 27.01 -7.04
N GLU A 546 6.17 28.21 -7.46
CA GLU A 546 5.24 29.17 -8.04
C GLU A 546 4.87 28.72 -9.47
N ARG A 547 3.65 29.01 -9.92
CA ARG A 547 3.11 28.59 -11.25
C ARG A 547 3.99 28.97 -12.45
N SER A 548 4.91 29.92 -12.30
CA SER A 548 5.84 30.38 -13.34
C SER A 548 7.20 29.67 -13.34
N THR A 549 7.57 29.01 -12.24
CA THR A 549 8.84 28.30 -12.07
C THR A 549 8.70 26.83 -12.44
N ARG A 550 9.60 26.31 -13.29
CA ARG A 550 9.57 24.89 -13.67
C ARG A 550 10.23 24.06 -12.58
N LEU A 551 9.70 22.87 -12.32
CA LEU A 551 10.31 21.90 -11.39
C LEU A 551 11.76 21.57 -11.78
N SER A 552 12.10 21.60 -13.08
CA SER A 552 13.46 21.45 -13.61
C SER A 552 14.46 22.47 -13.04
N ASP A 553 13.98 23.66 -12.64
CA ASP A 553 14.83 24.74 -12.15
C ASP A 553 15.10 24.62 -10.63
N VAL A 554 14.14 24.05 -9.88
CA VAL A 554 14.18 23.99 -8.41
C VAL A 554 14.73 22.66 -7.90
N LEU A 555 14.37 21.56 -8.56
CA LEU A 555 14.72 20.20 -8.13
C LEU A 555 16.24 19.99 -7.98
N PRO A 556 17.10 20.51 -8.89
CA PRO A 556 18.55 20.38 -8.72
C PRO A 556 19.12 21.15 -7.53
N ASP A 557 18.58 22.32 -7.19
CA ASP A 557 19.01 23.11 -6.03
C ASP A 557 18.61 22.44 -4.71
N VAL A 558 17.44 21.80 -4.68
CA VAL A 558 16.99 21.01 -3.52
C VAL A 558 17.86 19.77 -3.34
N LEU A 559 18.16 19.05 -4.42
CA LEU A 559 19.10 17.95 -4.40
C LEU A 559 20.51 18.38 -3.99
N ALA A 560 20.98 19.52 -4.45
CA ALA A 560 22.26 20.07 -4.03
C ALA A 560 22.30 20.32 -2.51
N LYS A 561 21.21 20.82 -1.91
CA LYS A 561 21.07 20.95 -0.44
C LYS A 561 20.95 19.59 0.28
N ALA A 562 20.34 18.60 -0.37
CA ALA A 562 20.19 17.24 0.17
C ALA A 562 21.49 16.42 0.14
N VAL A 563 22.41 16.76 -0.78
CA VAL A 563 23.76 16.21 -0.84
C VAL A 563 24.74 17.02 0.02
N ALA A 564 24.44 18.31 0.27
CA ALA A 564 25.18 19.17 1.18
C ALA A 564 25.10 18.70 2.65
#